data_AF-A0A254QPI4-F1
#
_entry.id   AF-A0A254QPI4-F1
#
_cell.length_a   1.000
_cell.length_b   1.000
_cell.length_c   1.000
_cell.angle_alpha   90.00
_cell.angle_beta   90.00
_cell.angle_gamma   90.00
#
_symmetry.space_group_name_H-M   'P 1'
#
loop_
_entity.id
_entity.type
_entity.pdbx_description
1 polymer ?
#
loop_
_entity_poly.entity_id
_entity_poly.type
_entity_poly.pdbx_seq_one_letter_code
_entity_poly.pdbx_strand_id
1 'polypeptide(L)'
;MTTFVNNVSNLQASLARQQEALRITRELSKAEEEATTGLRADVFRDLGARAASSISVRNQIDRTDSFVTSNKLLEGRMDITVNAMTEMRAAIQDVMAMAVANKESPVSTAPEVQAAARTALEQFIGFANTQYQGKSLFAGVDDDKIALNKWDQDIDGFGTTPESVVAAITGTGPVNTADATAMIASLDTLFNSTDYEDVFFNGTPEATGERVTARIDEGVTLAYGVQANDQAFRDVIKGLTMLASVDISQINDSDAYSVYMTEAVSVISSGTSGVLEAEARLGSQQHRLENTVTGQEDLLNVLNSRVLALEAVDPYEAATRLQLLETQLQSSYVLTSRLANMTLLNYLA
;
A
#
# COMPACT_ATOMS: atom_id res chain seq x y z
N MET A 1 14.46 48.99 -76.95
CA MET A 1 15.05 48.47 -75.70
C MET A 1 14.00 47.58 -75.06
N THR A 2 13.95 46.30 -75.45
CA THR A 2 14.48 45.17 -74.66
C THR A 2 13.86 45.10 -73.27
N THR A 3 12.66 44.52 -73.22
CA THR A 3 12.03 43.98 -72.02
C THR A 3 12.91 42.84 -71.50
N PHE A 4 13.64 43.09 -70.40
CA PHE A 4 14.37 42.04 -69.68
C PHE A 4 13.35 41.10 -69.05
N VAL A 5 13.10 39.96 -69.72
CA VAL A 5 12.47 38.81 -69.08
C VAL A 5 13.44 38.33 -68.01
N ASN A 6 13.05 38.42 -66.75
CA ASN A 6 13.82 37.88 -65.64
C ASN A 6 13.91 36.36 -65.80
N ASN A 7 15.08 35.88 -66.20
CA ASN A 7 15.38 34.45 -66.30
C ASN A 7 15.51 33.88 -64.89
N VAL A 8 14.42 33.36 -64.33
CA VAL A 8 14.51 32.54 -63.12
C VAL A 8 15.34 31.30 -63.48
N SER A 9 16.47 31.10 -62.80
CA SER A 9 17.38 29.99 -63.09
C SER A 9 16.65 28.64 -62.99
N ASN A 10 16.75 27.80 -64.02
CA ASN A 10 16.11 26.47 -64.07
C ASN A 10 16.51 25.58 -62.85
N LEU A 11 17.73 25.77 -62.35
CA LEU A 11 18.21 25.12 -61.14
C LEU A 11 17.44 25.59 -59.88
N GLN A 12 17.22 26.91 -59.74
CA GLN A 12 16.43 27.45 -58.63
C GLN A 12 14.98 26.99 -58.68
N ALA A 13 14.37 26.92 -59.87
CA ALA A 13 13.02 26.40 -60.05
C ALA A 13 12.92 24.90 -59.70
N SER A 14 13.94 24.11 -60.03
CA SER A 14 14.01 22.68 -59.67
C SER A 14 14.18 22.46 -58.16
N LEU A 15 15.10 23.20 -57.54
CA LEU A 15 15.35 23.14 -56.10
C LEU A 15 14.11 23.57 -55.31
N ALA A 16 13.41 24.63 -55.73
CA ALA A 16 12.17 25.07 -55.11
C ALA A 16 11.08 23.99 -55.17
N ARG A 17 10.97 23.25 -56.29
CA ARG A 17 10.02 22.11 -56.40
C ARG A 17 10.40 20.94 -55.53
N GLN A 18 11.68 20.59 -55.44
CA GLN A 18 12.14 19.54 -54.52
C GLN A 18 11.85 19.92 -53.06
N GLN A 19 12.11 21.17 -52.68
CA GLN A 19 11.80 21.68 -51.34
C GLN A 19 10.30 21.63 -51.05
N GLU A 20 9.45 21.99 -52.02
CA GLU A 20 8.00 21.94 -51.86
C GLU A 20 7.47 20.51 -51.79
N ALA A 21 7.98 19.59 -52.61
CA ALA A 21 7.64 18.17 -52.51
C ALA A 21 8.04 17.59 -51.15
N LEU A 22 9.25 17.92 -50.66
CA LEU A 22 9.71 17.54 -49.32
C LEU A 22 8.90 18.17 -48.19
N ARG A 23 8.25 19.32 -48.42
CA ARG A 23 7.34 19.97 -47.46
C ARG A 23 6.01 19.21 -47.42
N ILE A 24 5.41 18.96 -48.58
CA ILE A 24 4.13 18.25 -48.69
C ILE A 24 4.26 16.83 -48.13
N THR A 25 5.34 16.10 -48.40
CA THR A 25 5.54 14.75 -47.85
C THR A 25 5.67 14.74 -46.32
N ARG A 26 6.29 15.77 -45.73
CA ARG A 26 6.36 15.93 -44.26
C ARG A 26 4.99 16.23 -43.66
N GLU A 27 4.24 17.16 -44.24
CA GLU A 27 2.87 17.48 -43.81
C GLU A 27 1.93 16.27 -43.97
N LEU A 28 2.13 15.47 -45.03
CA LEU A 28 1.35 14.26 -45.29
C LEU A 28 1.61 13.19 -44.22
N SER A 29 2.88 12.92 -43.89
CA SER A 29 3.24 12.01 -42.80
C SER A 29 2.67 12.47 -41.45
N LYS A 30 2.66 13.78 -41.20
CA LYS A 30 2.06 14.36 -39.99
C LYS A 30 0.54 14.17 -39.96
N ALA A 31 -0.15 14.49 -41.06
CA ALA A 31 -1.60 14.33 -41.14
C ALA A 31 -2.02 12.85 -41.05
N GLU A 32 -1.20 11.94 -41.56
CA GLU A 32 -1.39 10.48 -41.42
C GLU A 32 -1.28 10.04 -39.96
N GLU A 33 -0.25 10.50 -39.24
CA GLU A 33 -0.10 10.26 -37.80
C GLU A 33 -1.27 10.84 -36.99
N GLU A 34 -1.69 12.08 -37.27
CA GLU A 34 -2.82 12.72 -36.60
C GLU A 34 -4.16 12.02 -36.87
N ALA A 35 -4.38 11.57 -38.11
CA ALA A 35 -5.60 10.86 -38.51
C ALA A 35 -5.69 9.46 -37.89
N THR A 36 -4.55 8.79 -37.68
CA THR A 36 -4.50 7.44 -37.12
C THR A 36 -4.50 7.43 -35.59
N THR A 37 -3.83 8.39 -34.95
CA THR A 37 -3.72 8.48 -33.49
C THR A 37 -4.82 9.34 -32.84
N GLY A 38 -5.44 10.26 -33.59
CA GLY A 38 -6.37 11.26 -33.05
C GLY A 38 -5.69 12.33 -32.19
N LEU A 39 -4.36 12.35 -32.13
CA LEU A 39 -3.54 13.29 -31.36
C LEU A 39 -2.66 14.10 -32.30
N ARG A 40 -2.31 15.32 -31.91
CA ARG A 40 -1.36 16.17 -32.65
C ARG A 40 0.00 15.46 -32.77
N ALA A 41 0.56 15.39 -33.97
CA ALA A 41 1.86 14.73 -34.19
C ALA A 41 3.02 15.45 -33.49
N ASP A 42 2.95 16.78 -33.40
CA ASP A 42 3.90 17.59 -32.63
C ASP A 42 3.15 18.48 -31.65
N VAL A 43 2.69 17.84 -30.57
CA VAL A 43 1.87 18.43 -29.50
C VAL A 43 2.45 19.78 -29.04
N PHE A 44 3.74 19.83 -28.71
CA PHE A 44 4.34 21.02 -28.08
C PHE A 44 4.60 22.13 -29.08
N ARG A 45 5.01 21.80 -30.31
CA ARG A 45 5.20 22.80 -31.38
C ARG A 45 3.87 23.42 -31.79
N ASP A 46 2.81 22.62 -31.89
CA ASP A 46 1.49 23.09 -32.33
C ASP A 46 0.71 23.81 -31.24
N LEU A 47 1.01 23.53 -29.96
CA LEU A 47 0.39 24.22 -28.83
C LEU A 47 1.04 25.58 -28.52
N GLY A 48 2.30 25.80 -28.92
CA GLY A 48 3.03 27.03 -28.63
C GLY A 48 3.02 27.37 -27.13
N ALA A 49 2.49 28.52 -26.74
CA ALA A 49 2.37 28.92 -25.33
C ALA A 49 1.53 27.95 -24.45
N ARG A 50 0.61 27.18 -25.05
CA ARG A 50 -0.21 26.19 -24.34
C ARG A 50 0.55 24.90 -24.00
N ALA A 51 1.73 24.68 -24.60
CA ALA A 51 2.59 23.54 -24.31
C ALA A 51 2.96 23.46 -22.82
N ALA A 52 3.25 24.61 -22.21
CA ALA A 52 3.54 24.69 -20.77
C ALA A 52 2.36 24.20 -19.91
N SER A 53 1.12 24.48 -20.33
CA SER A 53 -0.07 23.99 -19.63
C SER A 53 -0.25 22.49 -19.80
N SER A 54 0.01 21.91 -20.99
CA SER A 54 -0.05 20.45 -21.19
C SER A 54 0.99 19.75 -20.32
N ILE A 55 2.24 20.22 -20.32
CA ILE A 55 3.32 19.68 -19.48
C ILE A 55 2.93 19.74 -17.99
N SER A 56 2.39 20.88 -17.53
CA SER A 56 1.96 21.02 -16.13
C SER A 56 0.85 20.03 -15.75
N VAL A 57 -0.09 19.75 -16.66
CA VAL A 57 -1.18 18.78 -16.41
C VAL A 57 -0.62 17.35 -16.43
N ARG A 58 0.29 17.02 -17.35
CA ARG A 58 0.97 15.70 -17.38
C ARG A 58 1.76 15.43 -16.11
N ASN A 59 2.55 16.40 -15.63
CA ASN A 59 3.25 16.30 -14.35
C ASN A 59 2.30 16.15 -13.15
N GLN A 60 1.07 16.65 -13.25
CA GLN A 60 0.06 16.44 -12.21
C GLN A 60 -0.54 15.03 -12.30
N ILE A 61 -0.80 14.53 -13.50
CA ILE A 61 -1.23 13.14 -13.74
C ILE A 61 -0.21 12.17 -13.15
N ASP A 62 1.07 12.30 -13.50
CA ASP A 62 2.12 11.38 -13.04
C ASP A 62 2.24 11.35 -11.51
N ARG A 63 2.07 12.51 -10.86
CA ARG A 63 2.06 12.60 -9.40
C ARG A 63 0.84 11.94 -8.78
N THR A 64 -0.36 12.23 -9.29
CA THR A 64 -1.60 11.62 -8.79
C THR A 64 -1.61 10.11 -9.02
N ASP A 65 -1.14 9.64 -10.17
CA ASP A 65 -1.03 8.22 -10.49
C ASP A 65 -0.06 7.48 -9.55
N SER A 66 1.07 8.13 -9.22
CA SER A 66 2.00 7.61 -8.20
C SER A 66 1.34 7.47 -6.84
N PHE A 67 0.52 8.45 -6.42
CA PHE A 67 -0.25 8.36 -5.18
C PHE A 67 -1.26 7.21 -5.22
N VAL A 68 -2.07 7.09 -6.28
CA VAL A 68 -3.04 6.00 -6.45
C VAL A 68 -2.35 4.65 -6.35
N THR A 69 -1.23 4.46 -7.03
CA THR A 69 -0.45 3.22 -7.00
C THR A 69 0.05 2.92 -5.58
N SER A 70 0.63 3.90 -4.89
CA SER A 70 1.13 3.72 -3.51
C SER A 70 0.00 3.47 -2.50
N ASN A 71 -1.16 4.10 -2.70
CA ASN A 71 -2.32 3.97 -1.84
C ASN A 71 -2.99 2.61 -2.00
N LYS A 72 -3.05 2.05 -3.22
CA LYS A 72 -3.53 0.67 -3.45
C LYS A 72 -2.63 -0.37 -2.77
N LEU A 73 -1.32 -0.13 -2.74
CA LEU A 73 -0.40 -0.98 -1.97
C LEU A 73 -0.67 -0.88 -0.46
N LEU A 74 -0.92 0.33 0.03
CA LEU A 74 -1.27 0.56 1.42
C LEU A 74 -2.60 -0.10 1.79
N GLU A 75 -3.62 -0.03 0.93
CA GLU A 75 -4.92 -0.68 1.10
C GLU A 75 -4.74 -2.19 1.32
N GLY A 76 -3.99 -2.87 0.43
CA GLY A 76 -3.69 -4.29 0.58
C GLY A 76 -2.90 -4.62 1.86
N ARG A 77 -2.00 -3.73 2.30
CA ARG A 77 -1.31 -3.89 3.59
C ARG A 77 -2.30 -3.79 4.76
N MET A 78 -3.19 -2.80 4.75
CA MET A 78 -4.19 -2.58 5.80
C MET A 78 -5.18 -3.74 5.87
N ASP A 79 -5.61 -4.29 4.73
CA ASP A 79 -6.50 -5.46 4.67
C ASP A 79 -5.89 -6.68 5.36
N ILE A 80 -4.63 -6.98 5.06
CA ILE A 80 -3.94 -8.11 5.68
C ILE A 80 -3.74 -7.87 7.18
N THR A 81 -3.54 -6.61 7.59
CA THR A 81 -3.44 -6.24 9.01
C THR A 81 -4.77 -6.47 9.74
N VAL A 82 -5.90 -6.05 9.15
CA VAL A 82 -7.25 -6.30 9.69
C VAL A 82 -7.55 -7.80 9.77
N ASN A 83 -7.23 -8.55 8.71
CA ASN A 83 -7.43 -10.00 8.70
C ASN A 83 -6.60 -10.70 9.77
N ALA A 84 -5.33 -10.31 9.94
CA ALA A 84 -4.49 -10.88 11.00
C ALA A 84 -5.05 -10.60 12.40
N MET A 85 -5.55 -9.40 12.68
CA MET A 85 -6.21 -9.10 13.97
C MET A 85 -7.51 -9.90 14.16
N THR A 86 -8.26 -10.13 13.07
CA THR A 86 -9.50 -10.92 13.12
C THR A 86 -9.21 -12.37 13.49
N GLU A 87 -8.20 -12.96 12.85
CA GLU A 87 -7.74 -14.32 13.14
C GLU A 87 -7.12 -14.43 14.54
N MET A 88 -6.39 -13.41 15.00
CA MET A 88 -5.90 -13.32 16.38
C MET A 88 -7.04 -13.42 17.40
N ARG A 89 -8.12 -12.67 17.19
CA ARG A 89 -9.29 -12.78 18.08
C ARG A 89 -9.97 -14.14 17.97
N ALA A 90 -10.09 -14.70 16.78
CA ALA A 90 -10.69 -16.02 16.58
C ALA A 90 -9.93 -17.10 17.36
N ALA A 91 -8.59 -17.06 17.34
CA ALA A 91 -7.73 -17.99 18.10
C ALA A 91 -7.97 -17.95 19.63
N ILE A 92 -8.46 -16.83 20.16
CA ILE A 92 -8.69 -16.65 21.61
C ILE A 92 -10.08 -17.14 22.04
N GLN A 93 -11.04 -17.24 21.12
CA GLN A 93 -12.46 -17.48 21.46
C GLN A 93 -12.67 -18.78 22.24
N ASP A 94 -12.05 -19.87 21.79
CA ASP A 94 -12.23 -21.19 22.39
C ASP A 94 -11.63 -21.26 23.80
N VAL A 95 -10.40 -20.79 23.98
CA VAL A 95 -9.75 -20.74 25.30
C VAL A 95 -10.49 -19.79 26.24
N MET A 96 -10.99 -18.66 25.74
CA MET A 96 -11.78 -17.72 26.55
C MET A 96 -13.08 -18.36 27.04
N ALA A 97 -13.80 -19.10 26.17
CA ALA A 97 -15.00 -19.83 26.57
C ALA A 97 -14.69 -20.87 27.66
N MET A 98 -13.58 -21.62 27.51
CA MET A 98 -13.13 -22.58 28.53
C MET A 98 -12.73 -21.91 29.84
N ALA A 99 -12.01 -20.79 29.78
CA ALA A 99 -11.57 -20.04 30.95
C ALA A 99 -12.76 -19.45 31.72
N VAL A 100 -13.76 -18.90 31.01
CA VAL A 100 -15.00 -18.40 31.61
C VAL A 100 -15.79 -19.51 32.28
N ALA A 101 -15.89 -20.69 31.66
CA ALA A 101 -16.56 -21.84 32.27
C ALA A 101 -15.88 -22.33 33.56
N ASN A 102 -14.57 -22.13 33.67
CA ASN A 102 -13.76 -22.46 34.82
C ASN A 102 -13.55 -21.29 35.79
N LYS A 103 -14.15 -20.11 35.58
CA LYS A 103 -13.79 -18.89 36.31
C LYS A 103 -14.02 -18.96 37.82
N GLU A 104 -15.18 -19.44 38.25
CA GLU A 104 -15.58 -19.47 39.67
C GLU A 104 -15.02 -20.69 40.40
N SER A 105 -14.91 -21.82 39.72
CA SER A 105 -14.38 -23.08 40.28
C SER A 105 -13.93 -24.00 39.14
N PRO A 106 -12.96 -24.91 39.39
CA PRO A 106 -12.54 -25.90 38.40
C PRO A 106 -13.71 -26.81 38.01
N VAL A 107 -13.92 -27.00 36.71
CA VAL A 107 -14.84 -28.01 36.16
C VAL A 107 -14.07 -29.12 35.45
N SER A 108 -14.77 -30.07 34.82
CA SER A 108 -14.12 -31.22 34.15
C SER A 108 -13.16 -30.83 33.03
N THR A 109 -13.23 -29.60 32.52
CA THR A 109 -12.37 -29.07 31.45
C THR A 109 -11.14 -28.30 31.97
N ALA A 110 -10.96 -28.19 33.29
CA ALA A 110 -9.85 -27.44 33.88
C ALA A 110 -8.45 -27.94 33.44
N PRO A 111 -8.18 -29.26 33.36
CA PRO A 111 -6.87 -29.76 32.91
C PRO A 111 -6.53 -29.39 31.46
N GLU A 112 -7.53 -29.16 30.60
CA GLU A 112 -7.35 -28.84 29.20
C GLU A 112 -7.10 -27.34 28.95
N VAL A 113 -7.42 -26.47 29.91
CA VAL A 113 -7.28 -25.00 29.75
C VAL A 113 -5.83 -24.62 29.44
N GLN A 114 -4.86 -25.25 30.08
CA GLN A 114 -3.45 -24.94 29.87
C GLN A 114 -3.00 -25.24 28.43
N ALA A 115 -3.34 -26.42 27.91
CA ALA A 115 -2.99 -26.82 26.54
C ALA A 115 -3.72 -25.96 25.49
N ALA A 116 -4.99 -25.62 25.74
CA ALA A 116 -5.77 -24.72 24.90
C ALA A 116 -5.15 -23.31 24.86
N ALA A 117 -4.74 -22.78 26.01
CA ALA A 117 -4.09 -21.48 26.11
C ALA A 117 -2.73 -21.42 25.40
N ARG A 118 -1.91 -22.47 25.52
CA ARG A 118 -0.65 -22.58 24.76
C ARG A 118 -0.89 -22.53 23.26
N THR A 119 -1.85 -23.31 22.79
CA THR A 119 -2.22 -23.33 21.35
C THR A 119 -2.71 -21.97 20.88
N ALA A 120 -3.61 -21.33 21.63
CA ALA A 120 -4.13 -20.00 21.31
C ALA A 120 -3.01 -18.93 21.31
N LEU A 121 -2.08 -18.99 22.26
CA LEU A 121 -0.93 -18.10 22.35
C LEU A 121 -0.01 -18.22 21.13
N GLU A 122 0.33 -19.46 20.75
CA GLU A 122 1.17 -19.71 19.57
C GLU A 122 0.51 -19.24 18.27
N GLN A 123 -0.80 -19.46 18.13
CA GLN A 123 -1.58 -18.97 16.99
C GLN A 123 -1.60 -17.43 16.97
N PHE A 124 -1.88 -16.80 18.11
CA PHE A 124 -1.87 -15.34 18.25
C PHE A 124 -0.51 -14.74 17.86
N ILE A 125 0.58 -15.29 18.40
CA ILE A 125 1.96 -14.88 18.04
C ILE A 125 2.24 -15.11 16.56
N GLY A 126 1.75 -16.23 15.99
CA GLY A 126 1.86 -16.54 14.57
C GLY A 126 1.23 -15.46 13.69
N PHE A 127 -0.01 -15.06 14.00
CA PHE A 127 -0.70 -13.99 13.28
C PHE A 127 -0.06 -12.62 13.50
N ALA A 128 0.41 -12.31 14.72
CA ALA A 128 1.13 -11.08 15.01
C ALA A 128 2.48 -10.98 14.26
N ASN A 129 3.03 -12.11 13.84
CA ASN A 129 4.23 -12.19 13.01
C ASN A 129 3.94 -12.20 11.50
N THR A 130 2.71 -11.91 11.08
CA THR A 130 2.35 -11.79 9.66
C THR A 130 3.17 -10.69 8.99
N GLN A 131 3.65 -11.00 7.78
CA GLN A 131 4.44 -10.09 6.97
C GLN A 131 3.72 -9.74 5.66
N TYR A 132 3.95 -8.52 5.18
CA TYR A 132 3.55 -8.06 3.86
C TYR A 132 4.78 -7.62 3.08
N GLN A 133 5.03 -8.24 1.93
CA GLN A 133 6.22 -7.99 1.09
C GLN A 133 7.56 -8.10 1.86
N GLY A 134 7.63 -9.04 2.81
CA GLY A 134 8.83 -9.28 3.63
C GLY A 134 9.01 -8.31 4.81
N LYS A 135 8.05 -7.41 5.03
CA LYS A 135 8.02 -6.47 6.16
C LYS A 135 6.97 -6.86 7.17
N SER A 136 7.30 -6.80 8.46
CA SER A 136 6.37 -7.13 9.53
C SER A 136 5.25 -6.09 9.65
N LEU A 137 4.03 -6.56 9.87
CA LEU A 137 2.86 -5.69 10.00
C LEU A 137 2.75 -5.04 11.39
N PHE A 138 3.21 -5.73 12.43
CA PHE A 138 3.00 -5.35 13.83
C PHE A 138 4.29 -4.98 14.57
N ALA A 139 5.45 -4.94 13.89
CA ALA A 139 6.73 -4.54 14.49
C ALA A 139 6.91 -3.02 14.60
N GLY A 140 6.06 -2.20 13.96
CA GLY A 140 6.23 -0.75 13.94
C GLY A 140 7.07 -0.25 12.77
N VAL A 141 7.92 0.74 13.03
CA VAL A 141 8.79 1.37 12.00
C VAL A 141 9.96 0.45 11.65
N ASP A 142 10.49 -0.29 12.61
CA ASP A 142 11.55 -1.29 12.46
C ASP A 142 10.95 -2.63 12.00
N ASP A 143 10.48 -2.65 10.74
CA ASP A 143 9.70 -3.75 10.16
C ASP A 143 10.54 -4.89 9.54
N ASP A 144 11.87 -4.83 9.67
CA ASP A 144 12.82 -5.85 9.18
C ASP A 144 12.94 -7.09 10.09
N LYS A 145 12.22 -7.12 11.21
CA LYS A 145 12.24 -8.20 12.20
C LYS A 145 10.84 -8.79 12.40
N ILE A 146 10.76 -10.02 12.91
CA ILE A 146 9.50 -10.55 13.44
C ILE A 146 9.01 -9.66 14.59
N ALA A 147 7.70 -9.46 14.70
CA ALA A 147 7.14 -8.57 15.72
C ALA A 147 7.27 -9.17 17.12
N LEU A 148 6.90 -10.44 17.27
CA LEU A 148 6.89 -11.16 18.53
C LEU A 148 7.82 -12.37 18.52
N ASN A 149 8.55 -12.60 19.61
CA ASN A 149 9.25 -13.84 19.88
C ASN A 149 8.24 -14.99 20.02
N LYS A 150 8.58 -16.17 19.48
CA LYS A 150 7.77 -17.37 19.73
C LYS A 150 7.88 -17.78 21.18
N TRP A 151 6.81 -18.37 21.69
CA TRP A 151 6.69 -18.73 23.11
C TRP A 151 7.81 -19.63 23.62
N ASP A 152 8.25 -20.58 22.79
CA ASP A 152 9.25 -21.61 23.08
C ASP A 152 10.63 -21.28 22.49
N GLN A 153 10.78 -20.16 21.79
CA GLN A 153 12.02 -19.84 21.08
C GLN A 153 13.01 -19.11 21.99
N ASP A 154 14.27 -19.55 21.90
CA ASP A 154 15.41 -18.90 22.56
C ASP A 154 15.66 -17.50 21.97
N ILE A 155 15.61 -16.49 22.84
CA ILE A 155 15.69 -15.08 22.49
C ILE A 155 17.15 -14.67 22.21
N ASP A 156 18.10 -15.25 22.94
CA ASP A 156 19.50 -14.79 23.00
C ASP A 156 20.55 -15.90 22.79
N GLY A 157 20.10 -17.15 22.62
CA GLY A 157 21.00 -18.30 22.47
C GLY A 157 21.56 -18.81 23.79
N PHE A 158 21.11 -18.25 24.92
CA PHE A 158 21.48 -18.66 26.28
C PHE A 158 20.38 -19.49 26.96
N GLY A 159 19.31 -19.84 26.24
CA GLY A 159 18.21 -20.65 26.73
C GLY A 159 17.10 -19.85 27.41
N THR A 160 17.05 -18.53 27.22
CA THR A 160 15.97 -17.68 27.73
C THR A 160 14.84 -17.67 26.73
N THR A 161 13.67 -18.16 27.12
CA THR A 161 12.45 -18.15 26.29
C THR A 161 11.37 -17.34 26.98
N PRO A 162 10.38 -16.80 26.25
CA PRO A 162 9.22 -16.19 26.87
C PRO A 162 8.53 -17.12 27.88
N GLU A 163 8.48 -18.43 27.58
CA GLU A 163 8.00 -19.45 28.51
C GLU A 163 8.82 -19.49 29.81
N SER A 164 10.16 -19.51 29.74
CA SER A 164 11.00 -19.64 30.93
C SER A 164 10.94 -18.41 31.83
N VAL A 165 10.81 -17.21 31.24
CA VAL A 165 10.63 -15.95 31.99
C VAL A 165 9.30 -15.95 32.74
N VAL A 166 8.20 -16.31 32.07
CA VAL A 166 6.89 -16.37 32.73
C VAL A 166 6.84 -17.50 33.75
N ALA A 167 7.39 -18.68 33.45
CA ALA A 167 7.44 -19.81 34.37
C ALA A 167 8.27 -19.50 35.64
N ALA A 168 9.28 -18.62 35.54
CA ALA A 168 10.03 -18.15 36.71
C ALA A 168 9.17 -17.30 37.65
N ILE A 169 8.14 -16.62 37.13
CA ILE A 169 7.17 -15.85 37.92
C ILE A 169 6.06 -16.76 38.45
N THR A 170 5.51 -17.63 37.59
CA THR A 170 4.30 -18.39 37.91
C THR A 170 4.56 -19.71 38.64
N GLY A 171 5.74 -20.30 38.49
CA GLY A 171 6.10 -21.56 39.15
C GLY A 171 5.07 -22.66 38.89
N THR A 172 4.56 -23.29 39.95
CA THR A 172 3.50 -24.30 39.88
C THR A 172 2.08 -23.72 40.03
N GLY A 173 1.94 -22.39 40.01
CA GLY A 173 0.70 -21.68 40.34
C GLY A 173 0.63 -21.20 41.80
N PRO A 174 -0.34 -20.35 42.13
CA PRO A 174 -0.47 -19.77 43.46
C PRO A 174 -0.97 -20.81 44.49
N VAL A 175 -0.42 -20.78 45.70
CA VAL A 175 -0.83 -21.69 46.79
C VAL A 175 -1.78 -21.04 47.81
N ASN A 176 -1.92 -19.72 47.77
CA ASN A 176 -2.87 -18.93 48.56
C ASN A 176 -3.18 -17.59 47.85
N THR A 177 -4.15 -16.84 48.37
CA THR A 177 -4.60 -15.57 47.78
C THR A 177 -3.52 -14.48 47.72
N ALA A 178 -2.61 -14.44 48.70
CA ALA A 178 -1.53 -13.45 48.72
C ALA A 178 -0.51 -13.75 47.60
N ASP A 179 -0.20 -15.03 47.39
CA ASP A 179 0.68 -15.48 46.30
C ASP A 179 0.04 -15.23 44.93
N ALA A 180 -1.27 -15.48 44.77
CA ALA A 180 -2.00 -15.14 43.55
C ALA A 180 -1.87 -13.64 43.23
N THR A 181 -2.08 -12.79 44.23
CA THR A 181 -1.98 -11.33 44.08
C THR A 181 -0.56 -10.88 43.72
N ALA A 182 0.46 -11.45 44.38
CA ALA A 182 1.86 -11.14 44.11
C ALA A 182 2.31 -11.60 42.70
N MET A 183 1.84 -12.76 42.26
CA MET A 183 2.10 -13.30 40.94
C MET A 183 1.48 -12.41 39.85
N ILE A 184 0.21 -12.02 40.02
CA ILE A 184 -0.47 -11.08 39.12
C ILE A 184 0.31 -9.76 39.03
N ALA A 185 0.71 -9.17 40.16
CA ALA A 185 1.47 -7.92 40.18
C ALA A 185 2.84 -8.04 39.49
N SER A 186 3.50 -9.19 39.59
CA SER A 186 4.77 -9.46 38.91
C SER A 186 4.57 -9.57 37.39
N LEU A 187 3.49 -10.24 36.96
CA LEU A 187 3.11 -10.28 35.54
C LEU A 187 2.71 -8.88 35.02
N ASP A 188 1.98 -8.09 35.79
CA ASP A 188 1.68 -6.70 35.44
C ASP A 188 2.94 -5.87 35.24
N THR A 189 3.96 -6.09 36.08
CA THR A 189 5.24 -5.41 35.93
C THR A 189 5.96 -5.85 34.66
N LEU A 190 5.99 -7.15 34.36
CA LEU A 190 6.59 -7.69 33.13
C LEU A 190 5.92 -7.11 31.88
N PHE A 191 4.58 -7.14 31.82
CA PHE A 191 3.84 -6.76 30.62
C PHE A 191 3.70 -5.24 30.41
N ASN A 192 3.69 -4.43 31.48
CA ASN A 192 3.51 -2.98 31.39
C ASN A 192 4.83 -2.18 31.48
N SER A 193 5.97 -2.86 31.55
CA SER A 193 7.29 -2.23 31.54
C SER A 193 8.03 -2.44 30.22
N THR A 194 9.27 -1.97 30.18
CA THR A 194 10.22 -2.24 29.09
C THR A 194 10.61 -3.72 29.02
N ASP A 195 10.44 -4.49 30.10
CA ASP A 195 10.79 -5.92 30.14
C ASP A 195 10.00 -6.73 29.10
N TYR A 196 8.78 -6.30 28.78
CA TYR A 196 8.00 -6.89 27.68
C TYR A 196 8.72 -6.78 26.33
N GLU A 197 9.40 -5.67 26.07
CA GLU A 197 10.14 -5.45 24.83
C GLU A 197 11.45 -6.25 24.80
N ASP A 198 12.05 -6.52 25.96
CA ASP A 198 13.23 -7.39 26.03
C ASP A 198 12.86 -8.88 25.81
N VAL A 199 11.66 -9.29 26.22
CA VAL A 199 11.26 -10.71 26.23
C VAL A 199 10.38 -11.08 25.03
N PHE A 200 9.36 -10.28 24.72
CA PHE A 200 8.32 -10.64 23.76
C PHE A 200 8.43 -9.89 22.45
N PHE A 201 8.84 -8.63 22.42
CA PHE A 201 8.64 -7.76 21.26
C PHE A 201 9.94 -7.21 20.66
N ASN A 202 10.22 -7.51 19.39
CA ASN A 202 11.50 -7.14 18.74
C ASN A 202 11.42 -5.89 17.85
N GLY A 203 10.28 -5.21 17.84
CA GLY A 203 10.01 -4.08 16.96
C GLY A 203 10.46 -2.72 17.51
N THR A 204 9.84 -1.65 17.02
CA THR A 204 10.11 -0.28 17.46
C THR A 204 9.62 -0.04 18.89
N PRO A 205 10.52 0.30 19.84
CA PRO A 205 10.18 0.50 21.25
C PRO A 205 9.08 1.53 21.46
N GLU A 206 8.19 1.30 22.42
CA GLU A 206 7.10 2.22 22.75
C GLU A 206 7.61 3.60 23.19
N ALA A 207 8.80 3.65 23.81
CA ALA A 207 9.45 4.88 24.25
C ALA A 207 9.72 5.89 23.12
N THR A 208 9.82 5.44 21.86
CA THR A 208 9.97 6.35 20.72
C THR A 208 8.63 7.00 20.33
N GLY A 209 7.50 6.34 20.63
CA GLY A 209 6.16 6.76 20.24
C GLY A 209 5.94 6.80 18.73
N GLU A 210 6.88 6.28 17.93
CA GLU A 210 6.82 6.35 16.48
C GLU A 210 5.83 5.31 15.94
N ARG A 211 4.87 5.79 15.14
CA ARG A 211 3.89 4.95 14.46
C ARG A 211 4.14 4.96 12.97
N VAL A 212 3.83 3.85 12.32
CA VAL A 212 3.87 3.79 10.86
C VAL A 212 2.87 4.78 10.28
N THR A 213 3.37 5.64 9.41
CA THR A 213 2.58 6.61 8.67
C THR A 213 2.75 6.41 7.17
N ALA A 214 1.75 6.79 6.39
CA ALA A 214 1.83 6.85 4.94
C ALA A 214 1.39 8.22 4.45
N ARG A 215 2.08 8.74 3.44
CA ARG A 215 1.65 9.96 2.74
C ARG A 215 0.66 9.56 1.65
N ILE A 216 -0.62 9.82 1.88
CA ILE A 216 -1.72 9.37 1.00
C ILE A 216 -2.07 10.39 -0.08
N ASP A 217 -1.70 11.67 0.12
CA ASP A 217 -1.88 12.74 -0.86
C ASP A 217 -0.86 13.88 -0.61
N GLU A 218 -0.88 14.92 -1.45
CA GLU A 218 -0.08 16.12 -1.24
C GLU A 218 -0.42 16.79 0.11
N GLY A 219 0.51 16.68 1.08
CA GLY A 219 0.35 17.24 2.42
C GLY A 219 -0.57 16.44 3.35
N VAL A 220 -1.05 15.27 2.93
CA VAL A 220 -1.92 14.41 3.75
C VAL A 220 -1.16 13.16 4.18
N THR A 221 -1.03 12.99 5.49
CA THR A 221 -0.43 11.80 6.11
C THR A 221 -1.47 11.04 6.93
N LEU A 222 -1.47 9.72 6.78
CA LEU A 222 -2.31 8.80 7.52
C LEU A 222 -1.44 7.99 8.47
N ALA A 223 -1.68 8.11 9.77
CA ALA A 223 -1.10 7.22 10.77
C ALA A 223 -2.00 5.98 10.88
N TYR A 224 -1.45 4.80 10.59
CA TYR A 224 -2.18 3.53 10.59
C TYR A 224 -1.45 2.40 11.31
N GLY A 225 -0.22 2.62 11.75
CA GLY A 225 0.57 1.61 12.45
C GLY A 225 -0.14 1.11 13.71
N VAL A 226 -0.42 -0.19 13.75
CA VAL A 226 -0.78 -0.96 14.95
C VAL A 226 0.44 -1.78 15.31
N GLN A 227 0.77 -1.90 16.59
CA GLN A 227 1.96 -2.63 17.03
C GLN A 227 1.61 -3.71 18.04
N ALA A 228 2.39 -4.79 18.05
CA ALA A 228 2.21 -5.88 18.99
C ALA A 228 2.63 -5.51 20.44
N ASN A 229 3.21 -4.33 20.64
CA ASN A 229 3.42 -3.72 21.95
C ASN A 229 2.33 -2.71 22.34
N ASP A 230 1.22 -2.61 21.59
CA ASP A 230 0.05 -1.87 22.07
C ASP A 230 -0.58 -2.60 23.27
N GLN A 231 -1.10 -1.84 24.24
CA GLN A 231 -1.68 -2.39 25.49
C GLN A 231 -2.67 -3.52 25.24
N ALA A 232 -3.52 -3.40 24.21
CA ALA A 232 -4.49 -4.43 23.86
C ALA A 232 -3.85 -5.80 23.55
N PHE A 233 -2.71 -5.80 22.84
CA PHE A 233 -1.98 -7.02 22.51
C PHE A 233 -1.24 -7.56 23.73
N ARG A 234 -0.63 -6.66 24.52
CA ARG A 234 0.02 -7.01 25.80
C ARG A 234 -0.97 -7.70 26.76
N ASP A 235 -2.19 -7.16 26.89
CA ASP A 235 -3.24 -7.71 27.75
C ASP A 235 -3.68 -9.12 27.32
N VAL A 236 -3.84 -9.35 26.01
CA VAL A 236 -4.14 -10.68 25.48
C VAL A 236 -3.00 -11.65 25.81
N ILE A 237 -1.76 -11.27 25.52
CA ILE A 237 -0.60 -12.14 25.75
C ILE A 237 -0.43 -12.40 27.26
N LYS A 238 -0.62 -11.40 28.13
CA LYS A 238 -0.62 -11.56 29.59
C LYS A 238 -1.64 -12.63 30.01
N GLY A 239 -2.88 -12.50 29.56
CA GLY A 239 -3.94 -13.43 29.91
C GLY A 239 -3.72 -14.86 29.41
N LEU A 240 -3.29 -15.00 28.15
CA LEU A 240 -2.97 -16.30 27.57
C LEU A 240 -1.77 -16.95 28.27
N THR A 241 -0.73 -16.18 28.62
CA THR A 241 0.44 -16.69 29.33
C THR A 241 0.14 -17.09 30.77
N MET A 242 -0.78 -16.39 31.45
CA MET A 242 -1.31 -16.82 32.75
C MET A 242 -1.94 -18.22 32.66
N LEU A 243 -2.77 -18.47 31.66
CA LEU A 243 -3.42 -19.77 31.49
C LEU A 243 -2.49 -20.84 30.92
N ALA A 244 -1.52 -20.47 30.08
CA ALA A 244 -0.58 -21.39 29.43
C ALA A 244 0.52 -21.90 30.37
N SER A 245 0.89 -21.11 31.38
CA SER A 245 2.00 -21.43 32.29
C SER A 245 1.57 -22.25 33.51
N VAL A 246 0.33 -22.10 33.99
CA VAL A 246 -0.16 -22.77 35.20
C VAL A 246 -1.25 -23.78 34.86
N ASP A 247 -1.14 -25.00 35.38
CA ASP A 247 -2.25 -25.96 35.39
C ASP A 247 -3.22 -25.56 36.50
N ILE A 248 -4.32 -24.91 36.11
CA ILE A 248 -5.33 -24.39 37.03
C ILE A 248 -6.03 -25.49 37.84
N SER A 249 -5.99 -26.75 37.39
CA SER A 249 -6.55 -27.89 38.11
C SER A 249 -5.74 -28.26 39.37
N GLN A 250 -4.50 -27.78 39.47
CA GLN A 250 -3.59 -28.05 40.59
C GLN A 250 -3.63 -26.97 41.68
N ILE A 251 -4.39 -25.89 41.47
CA ILE A 251 -4.57 -24.83 42.47
C ILE A 251 -5.58 -25.32 43.52
N ASN A 252 -5.09 -25.68 44.70
CA ASN A 252 -5.90 -26.28 45.75
C ASN A 252 -6.70 -25.24 46.57
N ASP A 253 -6.24 -24.00 46.64
CA ASP A 253 -6.89 -22.93 47.39
C ASP A 253 -7.96 -22.25 46.53
N SER A 254 -9.23 -22.36 46.94
CA SER A 254 -10.37 -21.87 46.16
C SER A 254 -10.37 -20.35 45.97
N ASP A 255 -9.89 -19.59 46.96
CA ASP A 255 -9.85 -18.13 46.90
C ASP A 255 -8.71 -17.67 45.97
N ALA A 256 -7.54 -18.32 46.06
CA ALA A 256 -6.42 -18.10 45.14
C ALA A 256 -6.80 -18.43 43.69
N TYR A 257 -7.49 -19.55 43.48
CA TYR A 257 -8.01 -19.96 42.18
C TYR A 257 -8.93 -18.90 41.58
N SER A 258 -9.93 -18.45 42.35
CA SER A 258 -10.91 -17.46 41.88
C SER A 258 -10.25 -16.13 41.53
N VAL A 259 -9.28 -15.66 42.35
CA VAL A 259 -8.52 -14.43 42.06
C VAL A 259 -7.71 -14.57 40.78
N TYR A 260 -6.97 -15.66 40.62
CA TYR A 260 -6.12 -15.90 39.44
C TYR A 260 -6.95 -16.01 38.16
N MET A 261 -8.01 -16.80 38.18
CA MET A 261 -8.89 -16.99 37.02
C MET A 261 -9.69 -15.74 36.67
N THR A 262 -10.13 -14.98 37.68
CA THR A 262 -10.82 -13.71 37.44
C THR A 262 -9.93 -12.72 36.72
N GLU A 263 -8.67 -12.60 37.15
CA GLU A 263 -7.72 -11.72 36.49
C GLU A 263 -7.41 -12.20 35.06
N ALA A 264 -7.09 -13.49 34.87
CA ALA A 264 -6.79 -14.03 33.54
C ALA A 264 -7.94 -13.79 32.54
N VAL A 265 -9.18 -14.06 32.94
CA VAL A 265 -10.37 -13.80 32.11
C VAL A 265 -10.56 -12.30 31.87
N SER A 266 -10.33 -11.46 32.88
CA SER A 266 -10.47 -10.00 32.78
C SER A 266 -9.51 -9.40 31.74
N VAL A 267 -8.22 -9.75 31.82
CA VAL A 267 -7.21 -9.20 30.90
C VAL A 267 -7.39 -9.72 29.47
N ILE A 268 -7.75 -11.00 29.27
CA ILE A 268 -8.09 -11.51 27.92
C ILE A 268 -9.28 -10.74 27.34
N SER A 269 -10.31 -10.48 28.14
CA SER A 269 -11.50 -9.74 27.70
C SER A 269 -11.18 -8.29 27.36
N SER A 270 -10.37 -7.62 28.19
CA SER A 270 -9.88 -6.25 27.98
C SER A 270 -9.08 -6.17 26.68
N GLY A 271 -8.07 -7.05 26.54
CA GLY A 271 -7.22 -7.10 25.37
C GLY A 271 -7.99 -7.40 24.08
N THR A 272 -8.90 -8.39 24.10
CA THR A 272 -9.74 -8.72 22.92
C THR A 272 -10.61 -7.54 22.49
N SER A 273 -11.14 -6.79 23.45
CA SER A 273 -11.93 -5.58 23.19
C SER A 273 -11.05 -4.45 22.63
N GLY A 274 -9.82 -4.29 23.15
CA GLY A 274 -8.84 -3.34 22.63
C GLY A 274 -8.37 -3.67 21.20
N VAL A 275 -8.21 -4.96 20.87
CA VAL A 275 -7.88 -5.41 19.50
C VAL A 275 -9.05 -5.11 18.55
N LEU A 276 -10.30 -5.29 19.00
CA LEU A 276 -11.49 -4.89 18.24
C LEU A 276 -11.55 -3.37 18.01
N GLU A 277 -11.18 -2.57 19.00
CA GLU A 277 -11.09 -1.11 18.83
C GLU A 277 -9.97 -0.71 17.85
N ALA A 278 -8.82 -1.40 17.90
CA ALA A 278 -7.72 -1.19 16.95
C ALA A 278 -8.15 -1.52 15.50
N GLU A 279 -8.88 -2.62 15.31
CA GLU A 279 -9.50 -2.96 14.02
C GLU A 279 -10.50 -1.90 13.55
N ALA A 280 -11.43 -1.48 14.41
CA ALA A 280 -12.41 -0.47 14.04
C ALA A 280 -11.75 0.86 13.64
N ARG A 281 -10.70 1.26 14.37
CA ARG A 281 -9.88 2.42 14.03
C ARG A 281 -9.18 2.25 12.68
N LEU A 282 -8.60 1.09 12.42
CA LEU A 282 -7.94 0.79 11.14
C LEU A 282 -8.96 0.78 9.99
N GLY A 283 -10.15 0.22 10.18
CA GLY A 283 -11.24 0.25 9.19
C GLY A 283 -11.70 1.68 8.86
N SER A 284 -11.78 2.56 9.86
CA SER A 284 -12.05 3.99 9.59
C SER A 284 -10.93 4.64 8.76
N GLN A 285 -9.67 4.27 9.01
CA GLN A 285 -8.53 4.75 8.23
C GLN A 285 -8.53 4.18 6.80
N GLN A 286 -8.95 2.92 6.61
CA GLN A 286 -9.13 2.33 5.28
C GLN A 286 -10.18 3.10 4.49
N HIS A 287 -11.34 3.39 5.07
CA HIS A 287 -12.35 4.21 4.40
C HIS A 287 -11.84 5.62 4.04
N ARG A 288 -10.98 6.23 4.86
CA ARG A 288 -10.36 7.51 4.51
C ARG A 288 -9.41 7.36 3.32
N LEU A 289 -8.64 6.28 3.28
CA LEU A 289 -7.75 5.95 2.16
C LEU A 289 -8.55 5.70 0.88
N GLU A 290 -9.58 4.85 0.94
CA GLU A 290 -10.49 4.55 -0.18
C GLU A 290 -11.08 5.82 -0.79
N ASN A 291 -11.66 6.69 0.05
CA ASN A 291 -12.22 7.97 -0.41
C ASN A 291 -11.15 8.87 -1.06
N THR A 292 -9.91 8.83 -0.55
CA THR A 292 -8.78 9.57 -1.13
C THR A 292 -8.42 9.00 -2.50
N VAL A 293 -8.33 7.67 -2.63
CA VAL A 293 -8.05 6.98 -3.90
C VAL A 293 -9.14 7.29 -4.92
N THR A 294 -10.43 7.19 -4.56
CA THR A 294 -11.54 7.53 -5.46
C THR A 294 -11.44 8.98 -5.93
N GLY A 295 -11.18 9.93 -5.02
CA GLY A 295 -10.99 11.34 -5.39
C GLY A 295 -9.80 11.57 -6.32
N GLN A 296 -8.70 10.82 -6.13
CA GLN A 296 -7.53 10.87 -7.00
C GLN A 296 -7.81 10.26 -8.38
N GLU A 297 -8.54 9.16 -8.47
CA GLU A 297 -8.97 8.56 -9.74
C GLU A 297 -9.92 9.48 -10.51
N ASP A 298 -10.85 10.14 -9.83
CA ASP A 298 -11.71 11.16 -10.43
C ASP A 298 -10.90 12.35 -10.96
N LEU A 299 -9.91 12.81 -10.19
CA LEU A 299 -8.99 13.86 -10.62
C LEU A 299 -8.19 13.43 -11.86
N LEU A 300 -7.69 12.19 -11.91
CA LEU A 300 -7.01 11.64 -13.09
C LEU A 300 -7.92 11.68 -14.32
N ASN A 301 -9.20 11.31 -14.19
CA ASN A 301 -10.16 11.38 -15.29
C ASN A 301 -10.35 12.81 -15.82
N VAL A 302 -10.44 13.79 -14.92
CA VAL A 302 -10.56 15.22 -15.27
C VAL A 302 -9.28 15.72 -15.96
N LEU A 303 -8.11 15.39 -15.42
CA LEU A 303 -6.82 15.80 -15.97
C LEU A 303 -6.59 15.17 -17.35
N ASN A 304 -6.90 13.89 -17.52
CA ASN A 304 -6.83 13.19 -18.82
C ASN A 304 -7.76 13.84 -19.86
N SER A 305 -9.00 14.16 -19.47
CA SER A 305 -9.94 14.88 -20.34
C SER A 305 -9.39 16.26 -20.75
N ARG A 306 -8.69 16.96 -19.84
CA ARG A 306 -8.05 18.23 -20.13
C ARG A 306 -6.85 18.09 -21.06
N VAL A 307 -6.05 17.03 -20.91
CA VAL A 307 -4.96 16.70 -21.86
C VAL A 307 -5.55 16.44 -23.25
N LEU A 308 -6.58 15.60 -23.35
CA LEU A 308 -7.26 15.34 -24.62
C LEU A 308 -7.82 16.61 -25.24
N ALA A 309 -8.46 17.49 -24.47
CA ALA A 309 -8.96 18.77 -24.99
C ALA A 309 -7.85 19.72 -25.50
N LEU A 310 -6.61 19.55 -25.04
CA LEU A 310 -5.46 20.31 -25.52
C LEU A 310 -4.80 19.65 -26.73
N GLU A 311 -4.66 18.33 -26.71
CA GLU A 311 -3.77 17.60 -27.60
C GLU A 311 -4.49 16.83 -28.72
N ALA A 312 -5.80 16.63 -28.61
CA ALA A 312 -6.58 15.93 -29.63
C ALA A 312 -6.72 16.75 -30.91
N VAL A 313 -6.81 16.03 -32.03
CA VAL A 313 -7.19 16.55 -33.35
C VAL A 313 -8.48 15.84 -33.77
N ASP A 314 -9.37 16.57 -34.45
CA ASP A 314 -10.53 15.94 -35.07
C ASP A 314 -10.05 15.00 -36.21
N PRO A 315 -10.29 13.68 -36.11
CA PRO A 315 -9.87 12.72 -37.13
C PRO A 315 -10.45 13.02 -38.51
N TYR A 316 -11.64 13.63 -38.60
CA TYR A 316 -12.25 14.02 -39.87
C TYR A 316 -11.55 15.22 -40.49
N GLU A 317 -11.14 16.20 -39.67
CA GLU A 317 -10.34 17.34 -40.15
C GLU A 317 -8.95 16.85 -40.61
N ALA A 318 -8.31 15.96 -39.84
CA ALA A 318 -7.03 15.35 -40.19
C ALA A 318 -7.12 14.53 -41.49
N ALA A 319 -8.15 13.69 -41.65
CA ALA A 319 -8.37 12.90 -42.87
C ALA A 319 -8.65 13.79 -44.09
N THR A 320 -9.42 14.87 -43.92
CA THR A 320 -9.66 15.85 -44.99
C THR A 320 -8.37 16.54 -45.40
N ARG A 321 -7.53 16.91 -44.43
CA ARG A 321 -6.20 17.50 -44.68
C ARG A 321 -5.28 16.50 -45.39
N LEU A 322 -5.28 15.24 -44.98
CA LEU A 322 -4.51 14.17 -45.62
C LEU A 322 -4.90 14.03 -47.10
N GLN A 323 -6.19 13.92 -47.40
CA GLN A 323 -6.69 13.79 -48.78
C GLN A 323 -6.30 14.98 -49.66
N LEU A 324 -6.33 16.19 -49.08
CA LEU A 324 -5.91 17.41 -49.76
C LEU A 324 -4.41 17.39 -50.07
N LEU A 325 -3.57 16.98 -49.11
CA LEU A 325 -2.13 16.88 -49.27
C LEU A 325 -1.74 15.80 -50.29
N GLU A 326 -2.42 14.65 -50.30
CA GLU A 326 -2.26 13.61 -51.33
C GLU A 326 -2.54 14.17 -52.73
N THR A 327 -3.66 14.87 -52.89
CA THR A 327 -4.07 15.47 -54.17
C THR A 327 -3.04 16.52 -54.63
N GLN A 328 -2.51 17.32 -53.70
CA GLN A 328 -1.47 18.31 -53.99
C GLN A 328 -0.15 17.65 -54.39
N LEU A 329 0.24 16.56 -53.72
CA LEU A 329 1.45 15.81 -54.03
C LEU A 329 1.36 15.16 -55.42
N GLN A 330 0.23 14.51 -55.74
CA GLN A 330 -0.04 13.94 -57.06
C GLN A 330 0.01 15.01 -58.15
N SER A 331 -0.63 16.16 -57.91
CA SER A 331 -0.61 17.30 -58.85
C SER A 331 0.82 17.83 -59.06
N SER A 332 1.63 17.92 -58.00
CA SER A 332 3.05 18.32 -58.07
C SER A 332 3.87 17.34 -58.91
N TYR A 333 3.65 16.03 -58.76
CA TYR A 333 4.32 15.02 -59.59
C TYR A 333 3.89 15.08 -61.07
N VAL A 334 2.60 15.30 -61.34
CA VAL A 334 2.10 15.48 -62.72
C VAL A 334 2.67 16.74 -63.36
N LEU A 335 2.79 17.85 -62.63
CA LEU A 335 3.41 19.08 -63.14
C LEU A 335 4.91 18.92 -63.35
N THR A 336 5.60 18.25 -62.42
CA THR A 336 7.04 17.98 -62.53
C THR A 336 7.34 17.07 -63.73
N SER A 337 6.51 16.05 -63.98
CA SER A 337 6.66 15.18 -65.16
C SER A 337 6.37 15.91 -66.47
N ARG A 338 5.35 16.77 -66.52
CA ARG A 338 5.07 17.63 -67.69
C ARG A 338 6.22 18.58 -67.99
N LEU A 339 6.78 19.25 -66.98
CA LEU A 339 7.92 20.16 -67.15
C LEU A 339 9.22 19.42 -67.52
N ALA A 340 9.46 18.24 -66.97
CA ALA A 340 10.60 17.39 -67.35
C ALA A 340 10.51 16.95 -68.83
N ASN A 341 9.30 16.81 -69.38
CA ASN A 341 9.06 16.52 -70.80
C ASN A 341 9.14 17.77 -71.70
N MET A 342 9.05 18.99 -71.15
CA MET A 342 9.25 20.26 -71.87
C MET A 342 10.74 20.63 -71.98
N THR A 343 11.61 19.67 -72.31
CA THR A 343 13.02 19.99 -72.59
C THR A 343 13.11 20.86 -73.85
N LEU A 344 14.02 21.85 -73.83
CA LEU A 344 14.31 22.73 -74.98
C LEU A 344 14.63 21.93 -76.27
N LEU A 345 15.07 20.68 -76.12
CA LEU A 345 15.33 19.72 -77.20
C LEU A 345 14.08 19.33 -78.00
N ASN A 346 12.89 19.35 -77.38
CA ASN A 346 11.62 19.08 -78.09
C ASN A 346 11.09 20.30 -78.88
N TYR A 347 11.65 21.51 -78.68
CA TYR A 347 11.21 22.75 -79.35
C TYR A 347 12.26 23.33 -80.31
N LEU A 348 13.44 22.70 -80.40
CA LEU A 348 14.52 23.05 -81.34
C LEU A 348 14.74 21.97 -82.41
N ALA A 349 13.80 21.02 -82.56
CA ALA A 349 13.77 20.06 -83.66
C ALA A 349 12.90 20.56 -84.81
#